data_AF-A0A3Q8ZJ88-F1
#
_entry.id   AF-A0A3Q8ZJ88-F1
#
_cell.length_a   1.000
_cell.length_b   1.000
_cell.length_c   1.000
_cell.angle_alpha   90.00
_cell.angle_beta   90.00
_cell.angle_gamma   90.00
#
_symmetry.space_group_name_H-M   'P 1'
#
loop_
_entity.id
_entity.type
_entity.pdbx_description
1 polymer ?
#
loop_
_entity_poly.entity_id
_entity_poly.type
_entity_poly.pdbx_seq_one_letter_code
_entity_poly.pdbx_strand_id
1 'polypeptide(L)'
;MIVDAHLHTSGRETTADVLQSLDDAGVDIAFLLAPFLTPPYSLVDRESLRAGNRYLSHLVKGHSDRLVGFAVVNPLHPQSADDLEEAAGLPGIRALKMVPTGWYPYDDCAHRVYAVAARLDLPILFHSGIFIDGRSGRFCRPSFYEAVRDHPGLRVTLAHLGWPWCDEANAVGVIDRINGVDPAESQFRFDLSFGPPPIYRDEVFRKAIDVIGPRSLQFGSDRFLPCSGAHIRAALDEVGAILDQLDVEGDDRNAIMSGTAMDWLRLRRPQGGK
;
A
#
# COMPACT_ATOMS: atom_id res chain seq x y z
N MET A 1 -16.02 8.08 -5.84
CA MET A 1 -14.77 7.45 -6.28
C MET A 1 -14.30 6.52 -5.19
N ILE A 2 -13.87 5.31 -5.54
CA ILE A 2 -13.30 4.30 -4.65
C ILE A 2 -11.93 3.89 -5.21
N VAL A 3 -10.93 3.89 -4.34
CA VAL A 3 -9.57 3.43 -4.67
C VAL A 3 -9.24 2.24 -3.78
N ASP A 4 -8.93 1.11 -4.39
CA ASP A 4 -8.34 -0.03 -3.68
C ASP A 4 -6.81 0.08 -3.72
N ALA A 5 -6.22 0.52 -2.62
CA ALA A 5 -4.79 0.79 -2.55
C ALA A 5 -3.90 -0.45 -2.31
N HIS A 6 -4.48 -1.66 -2.29
CA HIS A 6 -3.74 -2.87 -1.90
C HIS A 6 -4.30 -4.14 -2.55
N LEU A 7 -3.86 -4.46 -3.77
CA LEU A 7 -4.19 -5.71 -4.46
C LEU A 7 -2.94 -6.48 -4.89
N HIS A 8 -2.88 -7.75 -4.50
CA HIS A 8 -1.79 -8.65 -4.86
C HIS A 8 -2.05 -9.30 -6.22
N THR A 9 -1.08 -9.23 -7.13
CA THR A 9 -1.10 -10.04 -8.37
C THR A 9 -0.38 -11.37 -8.16
N SER A 10 -0.79 -12.39 -8.93
CA SER A 10 -0.19 -13.73 -8.94
C SER A 10 0.68 -14.00 -10.16
N GLY A 11 0.59 -13.16 -11.21
CA GLY A 11 1.28 -13.36 -12.48
C GLY A 11 0.49 -14.17 -13.50
N ARG A 12 -0.81 -14.35 -13.26
CA ARG A 12 -1.73 -15.15 -14.10
C ARG A 12 -2.94 -14.35 -14.56
N GLU A 13 -2.98 -13.07 -14.21
CA GLU A 13 -4.06 -12.15 -14.54
C GLU A 13 -4.00 -11.76 -16.02
N THR A 14 -5.18 -11.47 -16.59
CA THR A 14 -5.29 -10.63 -17.79
C THR A 14 -5.82 -9.26 -17.38
N THR A 15 -5.45 -8.22 -18.12
CA THR A 15 -5.93 -6.85 -17.83
C THR A 15 -7.46 -6.76 -17.85
N ALA A 16 -8.11 -7.49 -18.78
CA ALA A 16 -9.56 -7.52 -18.90
C ALA A 16 -10.23 -8.13 -17.67
N ASP A 17 -9.73 -9.26 -17.16
CA ASP A 17 -10.30 -9.93 -15.98
C ASP A 17 -10.13 -9.08 -14.72
N VAL A 18 -9.00 -8.38 -14.58
CA VAL A 18 -8.78 -7.44 -13.47
C VAL A 18 -9.79 -6.31 -13.54
N LEU A 19 -9.92 -5.65 -14.70
CA LEU A 19 -10.88 -4.54 -14.86
C LEU A 19 -12.32 -4.99 -14.61
N GLN A 20 -12.71 -6.17 -15.11
CA GLN A 20 -14.05 -6.71 -14.85
C GLN A 20 -14.28 -6.93 -13.35
N SER A 21 -13.29 -7.46 -12.63
CA SER A 21 -13.38 -7.67 -11.19
C SER A 21 -13.51 -6.35 -10.41
N LEU A 22 -12.84 -5.29 -10.86
CA LEU A 22 -12.97 -3.95 -10.28
C LEU A 22 -14.34 -3.34 -10.57
N ASP A 23 -14.84 -3.47 -11.81
CA ASP A 23 -16.16 -2.97 -12.20
C ASP A 23 -17.27 -3.67 -11.39
N ASP A 24 -17.19 -5.00 -11.28
CA ASP A 24 -18.12 -5.82 -10.47
C ASP A 24 -18.07 -5.44 -8.97
N ALA A 25 -16.93 -4.96 -8.47
CA ALA A 25 -16.77 -4.51 -7.10
C ALA A 25 -17.18 -3.04 -6.87
N GLY A 26 -17.27 -2.24 -7.94
CA GLY A 26 -17.43 -0.79 -7.86
C GLY A 26 -16.15 -0.05 -7.43
N VAL A 27 -14.98 -0.54 -7.86
CA VAL A 27 -13.67 0.10 -7.64
C VAL A 27 -13.25 0.89 -8.88
N ASP A 28 -13.00 2.19 -8.71
CA ASP A 28 -12.59 3.07 -9.80
C ASP A 28 -11.10 2.94 -10.10
N ILE A 29 -10.23 2.84 -9.10
CA ILE A 29 -8.78 2.73 -9.28
C ILE A 29 -8.21 1.64 -8.38
N ALA A 30 -7.31 0.83 -8.92
CA ALA A 30 -6.62 -0.22 -8.19
C ALA A 30 -5.11 -0.05 -8.20
N PHE A 31 -4.49 -0.22 -7.03
CA PHE A 31 -3.05 -0.31 -6.89
C PHE A 31 -2.63 -1.77 -6.85
N LEU A 32 -1.95 -2.19 -7.92
CA LEU A 32 -1.56 -3.57 -8.15
C LEU A 32 -0.10 -3.78 -7.74
N LEU A 33 0.15 -4.76 -6.88
CA LEU A 33 1.48 -5.13 -6.43
C LEU A 33 2.06 -6.18 -7.35
N ALA A 34 3.32 -6.01 -7.78
CA ALA A 34 4.00 -6.99 -8.63
C ALA A 34 3.99 -8.37 -7.97
N PRO A 35 3.94 -9.48 -8.74
CA PRO A 35 3.84 -10.80 -8.14
C PRO A 35 5.19 -11.19 -7.52
N PHE A 36 5.16 -11.64 -6.27
CA PHE A 36 6.32 -12.20 -5.54
C PHE A 36 5.94 -13.31 -4.54
N LEU A 37 4.63 -13.53 -4.33
CA LEU A 37 4.09 -14.51 -3.36
C LEU A 37 3.61 -15.80 -4.03
N THR A 38 3.42 -15.80 -5.35
CA THR A 38 2.87 -16.94 -6.08
C THR A 38 3.89 -17.46 -7.08
N PRO A 39 4.19 -18.78 -7.11
CA PRO A 39 5.05 -19.37 -8.13
C PRO A 39 4.59 -19.02 -9.56
N PRO A 40 5.52 -18.72 -10.49
CA PRO A 40 6.98 -18.86 -10.36
C PRO A 40 7.68 -17.66 -9.70
N TYR A 41 6.92 -16.67 -9.20
CA TYR A 41 7.48 -15.46 -8.61
C TYR A 41 7.92 -15.67 -7.16
N SER A 42 9.01 -15.02 -6.77
CA SER A 42 9.67 -15.19 -5.48
C SER A 42 10.27 -13.89 -4.97
N LEU A 43 10.09 -13.60 -3.67
CA LEU A 43 10.66 -12.43 -3.00
C LEU A 43 12.18 -12.52 -2.79
N VAL A 44 12.76 -13.72 -2.81
CA VAL A 44 14.20 -13.91 -2.56
C VAL A 44 15.02 -13.93 -3.83
N ASP A 45 14.41 -14.24 -4.97
CA ASP A 45 15.11 -14.34 -6.26
C ASP A 45 15.07 -13.03 -7.03
N ARG A 46 16.24 -12.47 -7.34
CA ARG A 46 16.37 -11.16 -7.98
C ARG A 46 15.77 -11.13 -9.39
N GLU A 47 16.02 -12.15 -10.21
CA GLU A 47 15.51 -12.19 -11.59
C GLU A 47 14.00 -12.41 -11.62
N SER A 48 13.48 -13.16 -10.67
CA SER A 48 12.05 -13.35 -10.42
C SER A 48 11.36 -12.02 -10.10
N LEU A 49 11.93 -11.19 -9.22
CA LEU A 49 11.42 -9.84 -8.93
C LEU A 49 11.44 -8.94 -10.17
N ARG A 50 12.55 -8.93 -10.92
CA ARG A 50 12.68 -8.18 -12.18
C ARG A 50 11.64 -8.62 -13.21
N ALA A 51 11.40 -9.93 -13.33
CA ALA A 51 10.36 -10.48 -14.19
C ALA A 51 8.96 -10.09 -13.73
N GLY A 52 8.68 -10.12 -12.42
CA GLY A 52 7.40 -9.70 -11.83
C GLY A 52 7.10 -8.22 -12.08
N ASN A 53 8.09 -7.35 -11.94
CA ASN A 53 7.94 -5.92 -12.25
C ASN A 53 7.62 -5.69 -13.74
N ARG A 54 8.29 -6.42 -14.64
CA ARG A 54 7.98 -6.37 -16.08
C ARG A 54 6.58 -6.90 -16.37
N TYR A 55 6.18 -8.02 -15.76
CA TYR A 55 4.84 -8.57 -15.91
C TYR A 55 3.78 -7.53 -15.51
N LEU A 56 3.95 -6.92 -14.33
CA LEU A 56 3.02 -5.91 -13.83
C LEU A 56 2.93 -4.70 -14.77
N SER A 57 4.07 -4.19 -15.25
CA SER A 57 4.09 -3.09 -16.20
C SER A 57 3.30 -3.41 -17.48
N HIS A 58 3.40 -4.65 -17.98
CA HIS A 58 2.58 -5.09 -19.12
C HIS A 58 1.10 -5.18 -18.76
N LEU A 59 0.76 -5.67 -17.57
CA LEU A 59 -0.62 -5.81 -17.11
C LEU A 59 -1.34 -4.46 -17.02
N VAL A 60 -0.66 -3.41 -16.55
CA VAL A 60 -1.25 -2.06 -16.38
C VAL A 60 -1.16 -1.18 -17.63
N LYS A 61 -0.43 -1.63 -18.66
CA LYS A 61 -0.12 -0.82 -19.84
C LYS A 61 -1.40 -0.40 -20.56
N GLY A 62 -1.54 0.90 -20.81
CA GLY A 62 -2.69 1.47 -21.53
C GLY A 62 -3.93 1.74 -20.66
N HIS A 63 -3.86 1.43 -19.36
CA HIS A 63 -4.97 1.58 -18.41
C HIS A 63 -4.55 2.36 -17.15
N SER A 64 -3.65 3.34 -17.30
CA SER A 64 -3.10 4.13 -16.18
C SER A 64 -4.12 5.05 -15.49
N ASP A 65 -5.32 5.17 -16.05
CA ASP A 65 -6.49 5.83 -15.47
C ASP A 65 -7.22 4.94 -14.45
N ARG A 66 -7.05 3.61 -14.53
CA ARG A 66 -7.70 2.61 -13.66
C ARG A 66 -6.70 1.80 -12.83
N LEU A 67 -5.51 1.53 -13.36
CA LEU A 67 -4.54 0.60 -12.78
C LEU A 67 -3.20 1.28 -12.53
N VAL A 68 -2.67 1.11 -11.32
CA VAL A 68 -1.40 1.69 -10.90
C VAL A 68 -0.45 0.59 -10.42
N GLY A 69 0.75 0.50 -10.99
CA GLY A 69 1.69 -0.58 -10.69
C GLY A 69 2.68 -0.23 -9.57
N PHE A 70 2.85 -1.16 -8.64
CA PHE A 70 3.81 -1.08 -7.54
C PHE A 70 4.89 -2.12 -7.76
N ALA A 71 6.11 -1.65 -8.06
CA ALA A 71 7.26 -2.51 -8.21
C ALA A 71 7.64 -3.15 -6.86
N VAL A 72 8.39 -4.24 -6.91
CA VAL A 72 8.94 -4.92 -5.72
C VAL A 72 10.44 -5.10 -5.92
N VAL A 73 11.19 -4.79 -4.87
CA VAL A 73 12.63 -5.09 -4.76
C VAL A 73 12.91 -5.72 -3.40
N ASN A 74 14.01 -6.46 -3.30
CA ASN A 74 14.50 -6.97 -2.02
C ASN A 74 15.84 -6.29 -1.69
N PRO A 75 15.91 -5.48 -0.62
CA PRO A 75 17.11 -4.70 -0.30
C PRO A 75 18.33 -5.56 0.06
N LEU A 76 18.13 -6.85 0.38
CA LEU A 76 19.24 -7.78 0.61
C LEU A 76 20.10 -8.02 -0.63
N HIS A 77 19.55 -7.79 -1.84
CA HIS A 77 20.37 -7.79 -3.06
C HIS A 77 21.20 -6.51 -3.12
N PRO A 78 22.53 -6.59 -3.29
CA PRO A 78 23.39 -5.40 -3.40
C PRO A 78 22.97 -4.43 -4.50
N GLN A 79 22.38 -4.94 -5.59
CA GLN A 79 21.91 -4.20 -6.76
C GLN A 79 20.45 -3.70 -6.63
N SER A 80 19.82 -3.83 -5.46
CA SER A 80 18.40 -3.45 -5.26
C SER A 80 18.10 -1.98 -5.57
N ALA A 81 19.08 -1.08 -5.39
CA ALA A 81 19.01 0.32 -5.80
C ALA A 81 18.88 0.46 -7.34
N ASP A 82 19.76 -0.22 -8.09
CA ASP A 82 19.74 -0.22 -9.55
C ASP A 82 18.48 -0.90 -10.10
N ASP A 83 18.06 -1.99 -9.45
CA ASP A 83 16.82 -2.70 -9.81
C ASP A 83 15.58 -1.82 -9.60
N LEU A 84 15.59 -0.96 -8.57
CA LEU A 84 14.53 0.03 -8.34
C LEU A 84 14.51 1.10 -9.43
N GLU A 85 15.67 1.62 -9.84
CA GLU A 85 15.76 2.59 -10.94
C GLU A 85 15.21 2.00 -12.25
N GLU A 86 15.58 0.76 -12.57
CA GLU A 86 15.05 0.06 -13.75
C GLU A 86 13.53 -0.12 -13.64
N ALA A 87 13.03 -0.58 -12.50
CA ALA A 87 11.60 -0.79 -12.30
C ALA A 87 10.79 0.51 -12.37
N ALA A 88 11.31 1.60 -11.82
CA ALA A 88 10.69 2.92 -11.89
C ALA A 88 10.62 3.48 -13.33
N GLY A 89 11.51 3.04 -14.22
CA GLY A 89 11.47 3.36 -15.64
C GLY A 89 10.41 2.59 -16.44
N LEU A 90 9.80 1.55 -15.86
CA LEU A 90 8.78 0.75 -16.55
C LEU A 90 7.44 1.51 -16.64
N PRO A 91 6.75 1.47 -17.81
CA PRO A 91 5.46 2.10 -17.96
C PRO A 91 4.44 1.65 -16.91
N GLY A 92 3.75 2.61 -16.29
CA GLY A 92 2.68 2.35 -15.32
C GLY A 92 3.15 2.01 -13.90
N ILE A 93 4.45 1.87 -13.66
CA ILE A 93 5.00 1.78 -12.30
C ILE A 93 5.05 3.16 -11.67
N ARG A 94 4.47 3.30 -10.47
CA ARG A 94 4.31 4.58 -9.77
C ARG A 94 4.64 4.54 -8.29
N ALA A 95 4.88 3.36 -7.74
CA ALA A 95 5.23 3.18 -6.34
C ALA A 95 6.05 1.90 -6.14
N LEU A 96 6.51 1.69 -4.92
CA LEU A 96 7.24 0.50 -4.49
C LEU A 96 6.44 -0.22 -3.39
N LYS A 97 6.40 -1.56 -3.44
CA LYS A 97 6.05 -2.43 -2.32
C LYS A 97 7.32 -3.01 -1.74
N MET A 98 7.50 -2.89 -0.42
CA MET A 98 8.57 -3.55 0.30
C MET A 98 8.01 -4.43 1.41
N VAL A 99 8.65 -5.59 1.60
CA VAL A 99 8.25 -6.59 2.59
C VAL A 99 9.49 -6.98 3.40
N PRO A 100 9.66 -6.45 4.63
CA PRO A 100 10.74 -6.85 5.50
C PRO A 100 10.74 -8.35 5.76
N THR A 101 11.78 -9.04 5.27
CA THR A 101 11.95 -10.49 5.39
C THR A 101 13.44 -10.79 5.41
N GLY A 102 14.01 -10.90 6.61
CA GLY A 102 15.45 -11.08 6.79
C GLY A 102 16.25 -9.77 6.88
N TRP A 103 15.58 -8.63 6.93
CA TRP A 103 16.16 -7.29 7.09
C TRP A 103 15.17 -6.42 7.88
N TYR A 104 15.70 -5.45 8.64
CA TYR A 104 14.91 -4.46 9.36
C TYR A 104 14.82 -3.15 8.57
N PRO A 105 13.73 -2.37 8.71
CA PRO A 105 13.59 -1.06 8.05
C PRO A 105 14.74 -0.07 8.32
N TYR A 106 15.45 -0.20 9.45
CA TYR A 106 16.60 0.64 9.80
C TYR A 106 17.96 0.09 9.31
N ASP A 107 17.99 -1.04 8.61
CA ASP A 107 19.25 -1.60 8.10
C ASP A 107 19.77 -0.77 6.91
N ASP A 108 21.09 -0.66 6.77
CA ASP A 108 21.75 0.05 5.66
C ASP A 108 21.25 -0.40 4.28
N CYS A 109 20.88 -1.67 4.15
CA CYS A 109 20.34 -2.21 2.91
C CYS A 109 19.00 -1.58 2.52
N ALA A 110 18.15 -1.29 3.50
CA ALA A 110 16.88 -0.60 3.31
C ALA A 110 17.12 0.88 2.99
N HIS A 111 18.01 1.56 3.74
CA HIS A 111 18.35 2.96 3.50
C HIS A 111 18.87 3.23 2.08
N ARG A 112 19.63 2.30 1.47
CA ARG A 112 20.05 2.41 0.06
C ARG A 112 18.85 2.49 -0.89
N VAL A 113 17.82 1.69 -0.66
CA VAL A 113 16.59 1.71 -1.46
C VAL A 113 15.79 2.98 -1.18
N TYR A 114 15.70 3.42 0.07
CA TYR A 114 14.98 4.64 0.46
C TYR A 114 15.56 5.89 -0.19
N ALA A 115 16.89 6.01 -0.26
CA ALA A 115 17.56 7.13 -0.91
C ALA A 115 17.20 7.24 -2.40
N VAL A 116 17.15 6.09 -3.10
CA VAL A 116 16.74 6.04 -4.51
C VAL A 116 15.26 6.36 -4.65
N ALA A 117 14.39 5.76 -3.84
CA ALA A 117 12.96 6.02 -3.84
C ALA A 117 12.64 7.50 -3.61
N ALA A 118 13.30 8.14 -2.64
CA ALA A 118 13.15 9.56 -2.34
C ALA A 118 13.58 10.43 -3.52
N ARG A 119 14.74 10.16 -4.12
CA ARG A 119 15.26 10.89 -5.29
C ARG A 119 14.34 10.76 -6.51
N LEU A 120 13.69 9.62 -6.69
CA LEU A 120 12.76 9.34 -7.79
C LEU A 120 11.32 9.81 -7.49
N ASP A 121 11.06 10.39 -6.32
CA ASP A 121 9.70 10.70 -5.83
C ASP A 121 8.76 9.47 -5.89
N LEU A 122 9.30 8.29 -5.60
CA LEU A 122 8.61 7.02 -5.68
C LEU A 122 8.17 6.59 -4.26
N PRO A 123 6.87 6.66 -3.94
CA PRO A 123 6.39 6.35 -2.60
C PRO A 123 6.41 4.83 -2.32
N ILE A 124 6.49 4.46 -1.03
CA ILE A 124 6.65 3.05 -0.61
C ILE A 124 5.47 2.58 0.25
N LEU A 125 4.80 1.51 -0.17
CA LEU A 125 3.91 0.71 0.68
C LEU A 125 4.74 -0.37 1.36
N PHE A 126 4.79 -0.37 2.68
CA PHE A 126 5.40 -1.45 3.45
C PHE A 126 4.33 -2.42 3.93
N HIS A 127 4.61 -3.72 3.83
CA HIS A 127 3.95 -4.65 4.75
C HIS A 127 4.41 -4.32 6.18
N SER A 128 3.47 -4.19 7.12
CA SER A 128 3.73 -3.97 8.55
C SER A 128 2.79 -4.86 9.37
N GLY A 129 3.27 -5.39 10.50
CA GLY A 129 2.53 -6.34 11.32
C GLY A 129 2.93 -7.81 11.14
N ILE A 130 2.11 -8.71 11.68
CA ILE A 130 2.35 -10.17 11.64
C ILE A 130 1.73 -10.76 10.36
N PHE A 131 2.50 -11.59 9.65
CA PHE A 131 2.00 -12.31 8.50
C PHE A 131 0.98 -13.39 8.90
N ILE A 132 -0.17 -13.42 8.23
CA ILE A 132 -1.17 -14.47 8.42
C ILE A 132 -0.71 -15.86 7.96
N ASP A 133 0.25 -15.90 7.03
CA ASP A 133 0.82 -17.15 6.51
C ASP A 133 1.85 -17.82 7.45
N GLY A 134 2.09 -17.23 8.63
CA GLY A 134 3.01 -17.75 9.64
C GLY A 134 4.47 -17.38 9.44
N ARG A 135 4.84 -16.61 8.41
CA ARG A 135 6.18 -16.02 8.31
C ARG A 135 6.47 -15.10 9.48
N SER A 136 7.74 -15.02 9.86
CA SER A 136 8.15 -14.19 10.99
C SER A 136 7.94 -12.70 10.69
N GLY A 137 6.97 -12.07 11.37
CA GLY A 137 6.75 -10.62 11.35
C GLY A 137 7.73 -9.82 12.21
N ARG A 138 8.80 -10.43 12.74
CA ARG A 138 9.74 -9.78 13.67
C ARG A 138 10.46 -8.56 13.09
N PHE A 139 10.41 -8.39 11.78
CA PHE A 139 11.01 -7.28 11.04
C PHE A 139 10.01 -6.16 10.73
N CYS A 140 8.73 -6.39 11.00
CA CYS A 140 7.63 -5.58 10.47
C CYS A 140 6.94 -4.72 11.55
N ARG A 141 7.58 -4.57 12.72
CA ARG A 141 7.04 -3.77 13.83
C ARG A 141 7.03 -2.27 13.45
N PRO A 142 5.93 -1.53 13.66
CA PRO A 142 5.80 -0.14 13.20
C PRO A 142 6.91 0.82 13.65
N SER A 143 7.40 0.69 14.89
CA SER A 143 8.51 1.51 15.41
C SER A 143 9.80 1.41 14.58
N PHE A 144 10.03 0.33 13.85
CA PHE A 144 11.24 0.23 13.02
C PHE A 144 11.21 1.15 11.81
N TYR A 145 10.02 1.51 11.31
CA TYR A 145 9.90 2.37 10.13
C TYR A 145 10.16 3.84 10.44
N GLU A 146 10.37 4.23 11.70
CA GLU A 146 10.82 5.58 12.07
C GLU A 146 12.10 5.98 11.33
N ALA A 147 12.94 5.01 10.97
CA ALA A 147 14.16 5.20 10.16
C ALA A 147 13.90 5.85 8.78
N VAL A 148 12.67 5.77 8.24
CA VAL A 148 12.29 6.47 7.01
C VAL A 148 12.37 8.00 7.17
N ARG A 149 12.28 8.52 8.40
CA ARG A 149 12.41 9.97 8.69
C ARG A 149 13.78 10.54 8.32
N ASP A 150 14.80 9.69 8.20
CA ASP A 150 16.13 10.08 7.71
C ASP A 150 16.13 10.42 6.21
N HIS A 151 15.05 10.13 5.49
CA HIS A 151 14.84 10.42 4.07
C HIS A 151 13.70 11.43 3.89
N PRO A 152 13.94 12.73 4.18
CA PRO A 152 12.89 13.75 4.08
C PRO A 152 12.32 13.80 2.67
N GLY A 153 10.99 13.87 2.57
CA GLY A 153 10.26 13.87 1.29
C GLY A 153 9.86 12.47 0.79
N LEU A 154 10.42 11.39 1.34
CA LEU A 154 9.96 10.04 1.02
C LEU A 154 8.59 9.78 1.65
N ARG A 155 7.57 9.59 0.82
CA ARG A 155 6.20 9.27 1.26
C ARG A 155 6.04 7.77 1.43
N VAL A 156 5.47 7.34 2.55
CA VAL A 156 5.28 5.92 2.84
C VAL A 156 3.89 5.62 3.38
N THR A 157 3.45 4.38 3.23
CA THR A 157 2.25 3.86 3.86
C THR A 157 2.55 2.52 4.54
N LEU A 158 2.03 2.33 5.76
CA LEU A 158 2.16 1.08 6.52
C LEU A 158 0.86 0.29 6.39
N ALA A 159 0.96 -0.94 5.88
CA ALA A 159 -0.17 -1.83 5.72
C ALA A 159 -0.76 -2.29 7.06
N HIS A 160 -2.03 -2.70 7.01
CA HIS A 160 -2.72 -3.44 8.06
C HIS A 160 -2.80 -2.73 9.43
N LEU A 161 -2.62 -1.41 9.45
CA LEU A 161 -2.38 -0.62 10.67
C LEU A 161 -1.32 -1.26 11.61
N GLY A 162 -0.35 -1.99 11.05
CA GLY A 162 0.72 -2.62 11.82
C GLY A 162 0.29 -3.73 12.79
N TRP A 163 -0.88 -4.36 12.58
CA TRP A 163 -1.43 -5.37 13.50
C TRP A 163 -0.41 -6.45 13.92
N PRO A 164 -0.25 -6.75 15.23
CA PRO A 164 -1.05 -6.30 16.37
C PRO A 164 -0.53 -5.02 17.06
N TRP A 165 0.54 -4.41 16.56
CA TRP A 165 1.17 -3.23 17.17
C TRP A 165 0.52 -1.92 16.73
N CYS A 166 -0.81 -1.88 16.69
CA CYS A 166 -1.55 -0.72 16.15
C CYS A 166 -1.28 0.57 16.93
N ASP A 167 -1.04 0.48 18.24
CA ASP A 167 -0.67 1.65 19.04
C ASP A 167 0.71 2.22 18.66
N GLU A 168 1.65 1.38 18.22
CA GLU A 168 2.93 1.85 17.67
C GLU A 168 2.75 2.48 16.29
N ALA A 169 1.88 1.91 15.44
CA ALA A 169 1.55 2.51 14.16
C ALA A 169 0.95 3.92 14.38
N ASN A 170 0.02 4.05 15.33
CA ASN A 170 -0.54 5.33 15.74
C ASN A 170 0.55 6.29 16.27
N ALA A 171 1.46 5.81 17.11
CA ALA A 171 2.57 6.63 17.62
C ALA A 171 3.51 7.13 16.51
N VAL A 172 3.80 6.30 15.51
CA VAL A 172 4.60 6.72 14.34
C VAL A 172 3.86 7.77 13.52
N GLY A 173 2.56 7.59 13.30
CA GLY A 173 1.75 8.47 12.46
C GLY A 173 1.38 9.81 13.11
N VAL A 174 1.20 9.85 14.42
CA VAL A 174 0.69 11.04 15.13
C VAL A 174 1.72 12.18 15.17
N ILE A 175 3.00 11.87 14.98
CA ILE A 175 4.10 12.84 15.03
C ILE A 175 3.86 13.99 14.04
N ASP A 176 3.51 13.68 12.79
CA ASP A 176 3.31 14.71 11.75
C ASP A 176 2.09 15.59 12.10
N ARG A 177 1.02 14.96 12.63
CA ARG A 177 -0.19 15.66 13.09
C ARG A 177 0.08 16.60 14.26
N ILE A 178 0.84 16.18 15.27
CA ILE A 178 1.19 17.02 16.44
C ILE A 178 2.05 18.21 16.02
N ASN A 179 2.89 18.04 14.99
CA ASN A 179 3.70 19.12 14.43
C ASN A 179 2.94 20.02 13.43
N GLY A 180 1.63 19.80 13.24
CA GLY A 180 0.79 20.64 12.37
C GLY A 180 1.05 20.45 10.88
N VAL A 181 1.63 19.32 10.47
CA VAL A 181 1.81 18.97 9.05
C VAL A 181 0.44 18.68 8.44
N ASP A 182 0.19 19.22 7.24
CA ASP A 182 -1.02 18.89 6.48
C ASP A 182 -1.05 17.37 6.21
N PRO A 183 -2.17 16.65 6.47
CA PRO A 183 -2.26 15.23 6.17
C PRO A 183 -1.88 14.84 4.72
N ALA A 184 -2.12 15.72 3.75
CA ALA A 184 -1.70 15.51 2.36
C ALA A 184 -0.18 15.53 2.17
N GLU A 185 0.55 16.23 3.05
CA GLU A 185 2.01 16.32 3.07
C GLU A 185 2.65 15.40 4.13
N SER A 186 1.84 14.67 4.91
CA SER A 186 2.34 13.69 5.90
C SER A 186 3.25 12.66 5.25
N GLN A 187 4.36 12.37 5.93
CA GLN A 187 5.31 11.37 5.47
C GLN A 187 4.73 9.96 5.58
N PHE A 188 3.95 9.70 6.63
CA PHE A 188 3.33 8.41 6.92
C PHE A 188 1.82 8.45 6.68
N ARG A 189 1.35 7.41 6.00
CA ARG A 189 -0.06 7.02 5.89
C ARG A 189 -0.22 5.57 6.32
N PHE A 190 -1.48 5.15 6.46
CA PHE A 190 -1.78 3.81 6.96
C PHE A 190 -2.92 3.20 6.18
N ASP A 191 -2.71 1.96 5.78
CA ASP A 191 -3.66 1.19 5.00
C ASP A 191 -4.50 0.30 5.93
N LEU A 192 -5.81 0.33 5.72
CA LEU A 192 -6.82 -0.34 6.55
C LEU A 192 -7.05 -1.81 6.18
N SER A 193 -6.27 -2.32 5.23
CA SER A 193 -6.41 -3.68 4.73
C SER A 193 -6.23 -4.74 5.80
N PHE A 194 -6.61 -5.98 5.47
CA PHE A 194 -6.77 -7.14 6.34
C PHE A 194 -5.69 -7.28 7.45
N GLY A 195 -5.90 -6.61 8.58
CA GLY A 195 -4.98 -6.57 9.72
C GLY A 195 -5.64 -7.07 11.00
N PRO A 196 -6.31 -6.21 11.78
CA PRO A 196 -7.02 -6.62 12.98
C PRO A 196 -8.13 -7.65 12.67
N PRO A 197 -8.31 -8.70 13.49
CA PRO A 197 -9.45 -9.60 13.39
C PRO A 197 -10.76 -8.83 13.64
N PRO A 198 -11.93 -9.29 13.16
CA PRO A 198 -13.19 -8.56 13.26
C PRO A 198 -13.52 -7.98 14.65
N ILE A 199 -13.24 -8.74 15.72
CA ILE A 199 -13.50 -8.30 17.11
C ILE A 199 -12.64 -7.12 17.59
N TYR A 200 -11.53 -6.82 16.90
CA TYR A 200 -10.64 -5.70 17.22
C TYR A 200 -10.79 -4.52 16.25
N ARG A 201 -11.46 -4.71 15.09
CA ARG A 201 -11.38 -3.73 13.99
C ARG A 201 -11.99 -2.40 14.35
N ASP A 202 -13.16 -2.39 14.99
CA ASP A 202 -13.84 -1.15 15.38
C ASP A 202 -12.99 -0.35 16.36
N GLU A 203 -12.39 -1.01 17.36
CA GLU A 203 -11.50 -0.37 18.32
C GLU A 203 -10.23 0.19 17.67
N VAL A 204 -9.60 -0.61 16.81
CA VAL A 204 -8.37 -0.20 16.12
C VAL A 204 -8.65 0.97 15.18
N PHE A 205 -9.75 0.94 14.42
CA PHE A 205 -10.11 2.03 13.50
C PHE A 205 -10.45 3.30 14.26
N ARG A 206 -11.26 3.21 15.32
CA ARG A 206 -11.61 4.35 16.18
C ARG A 206 -10.37 5.04 16.73
N LYS A 207 -9.45 4.26 17.34
CA LYS A 207 -8.18 4.79 17.85
C LYS A 207 -7.35 5.45 16.75
N ALA A 208 -7.23 4.83 15.58
CA ALA A 208 -6.47 5.41 14.48
C ALA A 208 -7.09 6.72 13.98
N ILE A 209 -8.42 6.77 13.80
CA ILE A 209 -9.14 7.98 13.40
C ILE A 209 -8.93 9.10 14.43
N ASP A 210 -9.10 8.80 15.72
CA ASP A 210 -8.96 9.79 16.79
C ASP A 210 -7.52 10.31 16.89
N VAL A 211 -6.54 9.40 16.84
CA VAL A 211 -5.12 9.71 17.08
C VAL A 211 -4.47 10.31 15.82
N ILE A 212 -4.45 9.61 14.70
CA ILE A 212 -3.71 10.01 13.49
C ILE A 212 -4.56 10.73 12.44
N GLY A 213 -5.89 10.64 12.55
CA GLY A 213 -6.83 11.36 11.71
C GLY A 213 -7.27 10.56 10.48
N PRO A 214 -8.53 10.74 10.01
CA PRO A 214 -9.07 9.96 8.89
C PRO A 214 -8.31 10.19 7.59
N ARG A 215 -7.75 11.40 7.39
CA ARG A 215 -6.98 11.76 6.19
C ARG A 215 -5.57 11.17 6.12
N SER A 216 -5.15 10.44 7.15
CA SER A 216 -3.93 9.63 7.15
C SER A 216 -4.21 8.14 6.87
N LEU A 217 -5.48 7.76 6.76
CA LEU A 217 -5.95 6.40 6.53
C LEU A 217 -6.38 6.22 5.07
N GLN A 218 -6.12 5.05 4.50
CA GLN A 218 -6.57 4.69 3.16
C GLN A 218 -7.15 3.28 3.11
N PHE A 219 -8.17 3.08 2.28
CA PHE A 219 -8.72 1.78 1.98
C PHE A 219 -7.75 0.97 1.09
N GLY A 220 -7.59 -0.29 1.45
CA GLY A 220 -7.00 -1.33 0.61
C GLY A 220 -7.63 -2.66 1.00
N SER A 221 -7.89 -3.53 0.04
CA SER A 221 -8.61 -4.77 0.31
C SER A 221 -7.69 -5.92 0.75
N ASP A 222 -6.42 -5.86 0.37
CA ASP A 222 -5.43 -6.95 0.50
C ASP A 222 -5.94 -8.27 -0.09
N ARG A 223 -6.65 -8.19 -1.22
CA ARG A 223 -7.08 -9.38 -1.98
C ARG A 223 -6.02 -9.82 -2.98
N PHE A 224 -6.09 -11.11 -3.31
CA PHE A 224 -5.18 -11.78 -4.22
C PHE A 224 -5.88 -12.08 -5.54
N LEU A 225 -5.39 -11.48 -6.61
CA LEU A 225 -5.87 -11.71 -7.97
C LEU A 225 -5.27 -13.03 -8.53
N PRO A 226 -5.95 -13.67 -9.50
CA PRO A 226 -7.32 -13.37 -9.93
C PRO A 226 -8.34 -13.75 -8.84
N CYS A 227 -9.30 -12.87 -8.57
CA CYS A 227 -10.43 -13.12 -7.69
C CYS A 227 -11.71 -12.50 -8.26
N SER A 228 -12.88 -12.90 -7.77
CA SER A 228 -14.14 -12.27 -8.19
C SER A 228 -14.28 -10.85 -7.64
N GLY A 229 -15.03 -10.00 -8.34
CA GLY A 229 -15.39 -8.67 -7.82
C GLY A 229 -16.15 -8.74 -6.49
N ALA A 230 -16.97 -9.78 -6.28
CA ALA A 230 -17.63 -10.02 -4.99
C ALA A 230 -16.64 -10.19 -3.82
N HIS A 231 -15.45 -10.75 -4.07
CA HIS A 231 -14.42 -10.92 -3.04
C HIS A 231 -13.77 -9.59 -2.64
N ILE A 232 -13.57 -8.69 -3.61
CA ILE A 232 -13.10 -7.31 -3.36
C ILE A 232 -14.22 -6.52 -2.67
N ARG A 233 -15.46 -6.62 -3.17
CA ARG A 233 -16.63 -5.93 -2.62
C ARG A 233 -16.88 -6.27 -1.15
N ALA A 234 -16.68 -7.52 -0.75
CA ALA A 234 -16.82 -7.91 0.65
C ALA A 234 -15.87 -7.13 1.59
N ALA A 235 -14.66 -6.75 1.15
CA ALA A 235 -13.76 -5.92 1.95
C ALA A 235 -14.24 -4.45 2.02
N LEU A 236 -14.76 -3.91 0.90
CA LEU A 236 -15.37 -2.58 0.87
C LEU A 236 -16.56 -2.47 1.80
N ASP A 237 -17.47 -3.45 1.75
CA ASP A 237 -18.68 -3.47 2.58
C ASP A 237 -18.32 -3.61 4.06
N GLU A 238 -17.30 -4.41 4.38
CA GLU A 238 -16.82 -4.56 5.76
C GLU A 238 -16.23 -3.24 6.32
N VAL A 239 -15.33 -2.59 5.58
CA VAL A 239 -14.78 -1.29 5.99
C VAL A 239 -15.88 -0.24 6.04
N GLY A 240 -16.78 -0.23 5.06
CA GLY A 240 -17.93 0.69 5.01
C GLY A 240 -18.82 0.56 6.25
N ALA A 241 -19.17 -0.66 6.65
CA ALA A 241 -19.99 -0.89 7.84
C ALA A 241 -19.31 -0.42 9.13
N ILE A 242 -17.98 -0.57 9.25
CA ILE A 242 -17.24 -0.06 10.41
C ILE A 242 -17.23 1.47 10.40
N LEU A 243 -17.03 2.11 9.24
CA LEU A 243 -17.09 3.57 9.13
C LEU A 243 -18.47 4.12 9.46
N ASP A 244 -19.54 3.44 9.03
CA ASP A 244 -20.92 3.80 9.38
C ASP A 244 -21.16 3.67 10.89
N GLN A 245 -20.62 2.62 11.55
CA GLN A 245 -20.70 2.46 13.02
C GLN A 245 -19.91 3.50 13.81
N LEU A 246 -18.89 4.09 13.20
CA LEU A 246 -18.05 5.13 13.79
C LEU A 246 -18.48 6.54 13.38
N ASP A 247 -19.62 6.69 12.71
CA ASP A 247 -20.16 7.96 12.21
C ASP A 247 -19.16 8.74 11.31
N VAL A 248 -18.33 8.03 10.53
CA VAL A 248 -17.37 8.64 9.60
C VAL A 248 -18.06 8.89 8.25
N GLU A 249 -18.39 10.14 8.01
CA GLU A 249 -19.16 10.57 6.84
C GLU A 249 -18.45 11.64 5.99
N GLY A 250 -19.08 12.03 4.88
CA GLY A 250 -18.67 13.18 4.07
C GLY A 250 -17.21 13.13 3.59
N ASP A 251 -16.49 14.23 3.81
CA ASP A 251 -15.12 14.40 3.34
C ASP A 251 -14.11 13.43 3.98
N ASP A 252 -14.33 13.04 5.23
CA ASP A 252 -13.44 12.11 5.93
C ASP A 252 -13.61 10.68 5.39
N ARG A 253 -14.86 10.26 5.15
CA ARG A 253 -15.11 8.99 4.44
C ARG A 253 -14.50 9.02 3.04
N ASN A 254 -14.68 10.13 2.30
CA ASN A 254 -14.11 10.27 0.96
C ASN A 254 -12.57 10.23 0.98
N ALA A 255 -11.93 10.78 2.01
CA ALA A 255 -10.49 10.70 2.19
C ALA A 255 -10.05 9.25 2.39
N ILE A 256 -10.66 8.51 3.32
CA ILE A 256 -10.32 7.11 3.59
C ILE A 256 -10.52 6.24 2.34
N MET A 257 -11.67 6.38 1.67
CA MET A 257 -12.02 5.49 0.56
C MET A 257 -11.35 5.85 -0.77
N SER A 258 -10.72 7.03 -0.89
CA SER A 258 -10.07 7.44 -2.14
C SER A 258 -9.01 8.54 -1.99
N GLY A 259 -9.34 9.64 -1.29
CA GLY A 259 -8.55 10.87 -1.28
C GLY A 259 -7.13 10.67 -0.78
N THR A 260 -6.96 9.98 0.36
CA THR A 260 -5.66 9.74 0.98
C THR A 260 -4.70 8.99 0.04
N ALA A 261 -5.20 7.94 -0.64
CA ALA A 261 -4.42 7.15 -1.60
C ALA A 261 -4.06 7.95 -2.87
N MET A 262 -5.00 8.77 -3.36
CA MET A 262 -4.77 9.64 -4.52
C MET A 262 -3.73 10.72 -4.23
N ASP A 263 -3.85 11.38 -3.09
CA ASP A 263 -2.91 12.42 -2.64
C ASP A 263 -1.53 11.81 -2.37
N TRP A 264 -1.51 10.62 -1.75
CA TRP A 264 -0.27 9.87 -1.50
C TRP A 264 0.51 9.57 -2.76
N LEU A 265 -0.14 9.22 -3.87
CA LEU A 265 0.51 8.97 -5.16
C LEU A 265 0.58 10.21 -6.06
N ARG A 266 0.08 11.37 -5.60
CA ARG A 266 -0.06 12.61 -6.39
C ARG A 266 -0.80 12.35 -7.72
N LEU A 267 -1.85 11.54 -7.68
CA LEU A 267 -2.69 11.25 -8.83
C LEU A 267 -3.71 12.36 -9.02
N ARG A 268 -3.93 12.77 -10.27
CA ARG A 268 -5.00 13.72 -10.59
C ARG A 268 -6.33 13.00 -10.48
N ARG A 269 -7.29 13.61 -9.77
CA ARG A 269 -8.69 13.15 -9.83
C ARG A 269 -9.17 13.31 -11.28
N PRO A 270 -9.75 12.28 -11.92
CA PRO A 270 -10.41 12.46 -13.20
C PRO A 270 -11.39 13.63 -13.08
N GLN A 271 -11.24 14.62 -13.97
CA GLN A 271 -12.22 15.70 -14.05
C GLN A 271 -13.55 15.05 -14.41
N GLY A 272 -14.57 15.23 -13.56
CA GLY A 272 -15.89 14.65 -13.78
C GLY A 272 -16.35 14.93 -15.21
N GLY A 273 -16.59 13.87 -15.98
CA GLY A 273 -17.40 13.96 -17.18
C GLY A 273 -18.77 14.49 -16.74
N LYS A 274 -19.21 15.57 -17.37
CA LYS A 274 -20.58 16.06 -17.26
C LYS A 274 -21.57 14.99 -17.68
#